data_AF-A0A9P7G1S7-F1
#
_entry.id   AF-A0A9P7G1S7-F1
#
_cell.length_a   1.000
_cell.length_b   1.000
_cell.length_c   1.000
_cell.angle_alpha   90.00
_cell.angle_beta   90.00
_cell.angle_gamma   90.00
#
_symmetry.space_group_name_H-M   'P 1'
#
loop_
_entity.id
_entity.type
_entity.pdbx_description
1 polymer ?
#
loop_
_entity_poly.entity_id
_entity_poly.type
_entity_poly.pdbx_seq_one_letter_code
_entity_poly.pdbx_strand_id
1 'polypeptide(L)'
;MGERIHEYFVTLGLDHEEASELHLRYYTQYGLALRGLTRHHDIGNVIHAERVLRILQLDDLIDGLVYCDYELKDFSCKPEPDFYQQAMKRANLSDPSKCYFIDDNRGNIDGARAQGWAKCVHFCEKGLEAMEGGRTKQIDNERAPGAEDDDGVDVVTTLEELRVVWREIFKE
;
A
#
# COMPACT_ATOMS: atom_id res chain seq x y z
N MET A 1 6.07 -0.05 -13.14
CA MET A 1 4.59 0.09 -13.04
C MET A 1 3.92 0.44 -14.37
N GLY A 2 4.38 1.45 -15.12
CA GLY A 2 3.79 1.82 -16.42
C GLY A 2 3.76 0.69 -17.46
N GLU A 3 4.82 -0.12 -17.55
CA GLU A 3 4.85 -1.30 -18.44
C GLU A 3 3.79 -2.35 -18.10
N ARG A 4 3.50 -2.60 -16.82
CA ARG A 4 2.48 -3.59 -16.39
C ARG A 4 1.06 -3.11 -16.70
N ILE A 5 0.83 -1.81 -16.53
CA ILE A 5 -0.44 -1.18 -16.92
C ILE A 5 -0.61 -1.31 -18.44
N HIS A 6 0.44 -1.04 -19.20
CA HIS A 6 0.46 -1.21 -20.66
C HIS A 6 0.16 -2.65 -21.09
N GLU A 7 0.87 -3.64 -20.52
CA GLU A 7 0.62 -5.05 -20.79
C GLU A 7 -0.82 -5.45 -20.46
N TYR A 8 -1.39 -4.92 -19.37
CA TYR A 8 -2.78 -5.15 -19.03
C TYR A 8 -3.73 -4.57 -20.09
N PHE A 9 -3.47 -3.37 -20.62
CA PHE A 9 -4.26 -2.84 -21.74
C PHE A 9 -4.21 -3.75 -22.98
N VAL A 10 -3.05 -4.38 -23.25
CA VAL A 10 -2.93 -5.37 -24.34
C VAL A 10 -3.78 -6.61 -24.06
N THR A 11 -3.92 -7.06 -22.81
CA THR A 11 -4.80 -8.20 -22.49
C THR A 11 -6.30 -7.89 -22.66
N LEU A 12 -6.68 -6.61 -22.74
CA LEU A 12 -8.02 -6.18 -23.12
C LEU A 12 -8.30 -6.32 -24.64
N GLY A 13 -7.33 -6.84 -25.40
CA GLY A 13 -7.43 -7.03 -26.84
C GLY A 13 -6.97 -5.84 -27.69
N LEU A 14 -6.31 -4.86 -27.06
CA LEU A 14 -5.73 -3.70 -27.74
C LEU A 14 -4.34 -4.04 -28.28
N ASP A 15 -3.97 -3.46 -29.41
CA ASP A 15 -2.58 -3.49 -29.84
C ASP A 15 -1.69 -2.54 -29.00
N HIS A 16 -0.37 -2.57 -29.24
CA HIS A 16 0.57 -1.76 -28.47
C HIS A 16 0.41 -0.24 -28.70
N GLU A 17 -0.07 0.19 -29.85
CA GLU A 17 -0.28 1.61 -30.14
C GLU A 17 -1.54 2.08 -29.42
N GLU A 18 -2.65 1.34 -29.58
CA GLU A 18 -3.92 1.59 -28.90
C GLU A 18 -3.79 1.55 -27.37
N ALA A 19 -3.03 0.59 -26.84
CA ALA A 19 -2.74 0.49 -25.41
C ALA A 19 -1.96 1.71 -24.89
N SER A 20 -0.99 2.20 -25.67
CA SER A 20 -0.19 3.39 -25.31
C SER A 20 -1.06 4.63 -25.30
N GLU A 21 -1.91 4.78 -26.32
CA GLU A 21 -2.86 5.90 -26.41
C GLU A 21 -3.86 5.88 -25.27
N LEU A 22 -4.43 4.72 -24.95
CA LEU A 22 -5.43 4.60 -23.88
C LEU A 22 -4.80 4.82 -22.51
N HIS A 23 -3.59 4.29 -22.28
CA HIS A 23 -2.82 4.55 -21.07
C HIS A 23 -2.58 6.06 -20.89
N LEU A 24 -2.06 6.74 -21.92
CA LEU A 24 -1.82 8.18 -21.87
C LEU A 24 -3.12 8.94 -21.63
N ARG A 25 -4.19 8.59 -22.36
CA ARG A 25 -5.51 9.22 -22.22
C ARG A 25 -6.05 9.09 -20.80
N TYR A 26 -5.96 7.92 -20.19
CA TYR A 26 -6.44 7.71 -18.83
C TYR A 26 -5.57 8.43 -17.80
N TYR A 27 -4.25 8.46 -18.02
CA TYR A 27 -3.37 9.25 -17.18
C TYR A 27 -3.71 10.75 -17.27
N THR A 28 -3.84 11.31 -18.47
CA THR A 28 -4.17 12.73 -18.68
C THR A 28 -5.56 13.10 -18.15
N GLN A 29 -6.56 12.23 -18.37
CA GLN A 29 -7.94 12.54 -18.03
C GLN A 29 -8.27 12.31 -16.54
N TYR A 30 -7.66 11.30 -15.91
CA TYR A 30 -8.00 10.89 -14.55
C TYR A 30 -6.87 11.09 -13.54
N GLY A 31 -5.67 11.48 -13.97
CA GLY A 31 -4.47 11.64 -13.14
C GLY A 31 -3.71 10.33 -12.87
N LEU A 32 -4.41 9.18 -12.93
CA LEU A 32 -3.83 7.84 -12.87
C LEU A 32 -4.53 6.94 -13.88
N ALA A 33 -3.75 6.16 -14.62
CA ALA A 33 -4.28 5.20 -15.59
C ALA A 33 -5.26 4.19 -14.95
N LEU A 34 -4.98 3.80 -13.70
CA LEU A 34 -5.80 2.88 -12.92
C LEU A 34 -7.22 3.39 -12.69
N ARG A 35 -7.42 4.71 -12.53
CA ARG A 35 -8.77 5.30 -12.41
C ARG A 35 -9.60 5.10 -13.67
N GLY A 36 -9.00 5.29 -14.83
CA GLY A 36 -9.68 5.05 -16.11
C GLY A 36 -10.01 3.57 -16.29
N LEU A 37 -9.08 2.69 -15.92
CA LEU A 37 -9.28 1.24 -15.89
C LEU A 37 -10.46 0.84 -15.00
N THR A 38 -10.52 1.30 -13.75
CA THR A 38 -11.65 1.06 -12.85
C THR A 38 -12.98 1.53 -13.44
N ARG A 39 -13.02 2.75 -13.99
CA ARG A 39 -14.25 3.39 -14.45
C ARG A 39 -14.83 2.81 -15.73
N HIS A 40 -13.99 2.33 -16.65
CA HIS A 40 -14.41 1.94 -18.00
C HIS A 40 -14.33 0.45 -18.28
N HIS A 41 -13.63 -0.32 -17.45
CA HIS A 41 -13.36 -1.74 -17.71
C HIS A 41 -13.70 -2.66 -16.53
N ASP A 42 -14.40 -2.15 -15.52
CA ASP A 42 -14.88 -2.90 -14.35
C ASP A 42 -13.79 -3.70 -13.61
N ILE A 43 -12.59 -3.11 -13.57
CA ILE A 43 -11.40 -3.75 -13.00
C ILE A 43 -11.37 -3.55 -11.48
N GLY A 44 -12.30 -2.76 -10.95
CA GLY A 44 -12.35 -2.33 -9.55
C GLY A 44 -13.41 -2.99 -8.66
N ASN A 45 -14.28 -3.87 -9.18
CA ASN A 45 -15.39 -4.38 -8.37
C ASN A 45 -14.98 -5.36 -7.26
N VAL A 46 -13.74 -5.85 -7.28
CA VAL A 46 -13.16 -6.60 -6.15
C VAL A 46 -12.04 -5.75 -5.56
N ILE A 47 -12.22 -5.29 -4.32
CA ILE A 47 -11.16 -4.65 -3.55
C ILE A 47 -9.97 -5.62 -3.55
N HIS A 48 -8.87 -5.25 -4.21
CA HIS A 48 -7.70 -6.12 -4.40
C HIS A 48 -7.25 -6.75 -3.06
N ALA A 49 -7.29 -5.95 -1.98
CA ALA A 49 -6.98 -6.41 -0.63
C ALA A 49 -7.89 -7.56 -0.16
N GLU A 50 -9.21 -7.50 -0.40
CA GLU A 50 -10.13 -8.61 -0.05
C GLU A 50 -9.78 -9.89 -0.80
N ARG A 51 -9.43 -9.78 -2.09
CA ARG A 51 -9.02 -10.94 -2.88
C ARG A 51 -7.74 -11.56 -2.32
N VAL A 52 -6.75 -10.73 -1.98
CA VAL A 52 -5.48 -11.19 -1.39
C VAL A 52 -5.75 -11.88 -0.04
N LEU A 53 -6.54 -11.26 0.84
CA LEU A 53 -6.89 -11.85 2.14
C LEU A 53 -7.58 -13.21 1.99
N ARG A 54 -8.54 -13.36 1.06
CA ARG A 54 -9.21 -14.64 0.81
C ARG A 54 -8.27 -15.71 0.24
N ILE A 55 -7.36 -15.34 -0.66
CA ILE A 55 -6.38 -16.30 -1.23
C ILE A 55 -5.43 -16.79 -0.14
N LEU A 56 -5.01 -15.89 0.75
CA LEU A 56 -4.11 -16.20 1.86
C LEU A 56 -4.84 -16.80 3.07
N GLN A 57 -6.18 -16.87 3.05
CA GLN A 57 -7.03 -17.34 4.15
C GLN A 57 -6.78 -16.54 5.44
N LEU A 58 -6.79 -15.21 5.32
CA LEU A 58 -6.60 -14.25 6.41
C LEU A 58 -7.82 -13.36 6.61
N ASP A 59 -8.89 -13.54 5.84
CA ASP A 59 -10.06 -12.67 5.86
C ASP A 59 -10.87 -12.75 7.17
N ASP A 60 -10.73 -13.84 7.92
CA ASP A 60 -11.32 -14.01 9.24
C ASP A 60 -10.49 -13.36 10.38
N LEU A 61 -9.26 -12.94 10.09
CA LEU A 61 -8.36 -12.27 11.03
C LEU A 61 -8.42 -10.73 10.95
N ILE A 62 -9.18 -10.18 10.00
CA ILE A 62 -9.22 -8.74 9.70
C ILE A 62 -10.64 -8.20 9.90
N ASP A 63 -10.84 -7.31 10.89
CA ASP A 63 -12.15 -6.72 11.20
C ASP A 63 -12.62 -5.67 10.18
N GLY A 64 -11.70 -5.08 9.40
CA GLY A 64 -12.04 -4.02 8.47
C GLY A 64 -10.89 -3.59 7.57
N LEU A 65 -11.27 -3.02 6.42
CA LEU A 65 -10.35 -2.51 5.42
C LEU A 65 -10.48 -1.01 5.26
N VAL A 66 -9.34 -0.35 5.11
CA VAL A 66 -9.18 1.04 4.71
C VAL A 66 -8.28 1.02 3.49
N TYR A 67 -8.76 1.53 2.36
CA TYR A 67 -8.10 1.40 1.08
C TYR A 67 -8.25 2.68 0.26
N CYS A 68 -7.42 2.82 -0.77
CA CYS A 68 -7.54 3.91 -1.72
C CYS A 68 -8.70 3.62 -2.68
N ASP A 69 -9.81 4.33 -2.51
CA ASP A 69 -10.97 4.19 -3.39
C ASP A 69 -10.77 5.03 -4.65
N TYR A 70 -10.34 4.38 -5.73
CA TYR A 70 -10.08 5.03 -7.01
C TYR A 70 -11.33 5.58 -7.71
N GLU A 71 -12.54 5.24 -7.25
CA GLU A 71 -13.78 5.80 -7.80
C GLU A 71 -14.03 7.23 -7.28
N LEU A 72 -13.42 7.58 -6.14
CA LEU A 72 -13.49 8.93 -5.58
C LEU A 72 -12.53 9.88 -6.33
N LYS A 73 -13.05 11.05 -6.69
CA LYS A 73 -12.28 12.12 -7.34
C LYS A 73 -11.15 12.63 -6.45
N ASP A 74 -11.45 12.79 -5.16
CA ASP A 74 -10.54 13.28 -4.13
C ASP A 74 -10.22 12.14 -3.16
N PHE A 75 -9.85 10.97 -3.71
CA PHE A 75 -9.37 9.87 -2.89
C PHE A 75 -8.14 10.30 -2.10
N SER A 76 -7.95 9.69 -0.94
CA SER A 76 -6.70 9.81 -0.18
C SER A 76 -5.88 8.54 -0.31
N CYS A 77 -4.56 8.66 -0.26
CA CYS A 77 -3.65 7.53 -0.10
C CYS A 77 -2.57 7.83 0.95
N LYS A 78 -1.89 6.79 1.45
CA LYS A 78 -0.69 7.02 2.25
C LYS A 78 0.37 7.73 1.37
N PRO A 79 1.14 8.70 1.90
CA PRO A 79 1.24 9.10 3.31
C PRO A 79 0.38 10.32 3.71
N GLU A 80 -0.72 10.61 3.02
CA GLU A 80 -1.55 11.78 3.28
C GLU A 80 -2.27 11.69 4.63
N PRO A 81 -2.36 12.80 5.41
CA PRO A 81 -3.03 12.83 6.71
C PRO A 81 -4.44 12.25 6.71
N ASP A 82 -5.24 12.57 5.69
CA ASP A 82 -6.64 12.18 5.55
C ASP A 82 -6.81 10.66 5.51
N PHE A 83 -5.82 9.92 5.00
CA PHE A 83 -5.86 8.46 4.95
C PHE A 83 -5.80 7.85 6.37
N TYR A 84 -4.88 8.33 7.20
CA TYR A 84 -4.76 7.87 8.59
C TYR A 84 -5.97 8.28 9.45
N GLN A 85 -6.51 9.48 9.22
CA GLN A 85 -7.72 9.94 9.89
C GLN A 85 -8.94 9.07 9.54
N GLN A 86 -9.08 8.69 8.27
CA GLN A 86 -10.09 7.73 7.84
C GLN A 86 -9.90 6.37 8.51
N ALA A 87 -8.66 5.89 8.64
CA ALA A 87 -8.37 4.65 9.33
C ALA A 87 -8.80 4.69 10.81
N MET A 88 -8.45 5.76 11.55
CA MET A 88 -8.88 5.92 12.94
C MET A 88 -10.40 6.00 13.05
N LYS A 89 -11.06 6.75 12.17
CA LYS A 89 -12.52 6.85 12.13
C LYS A 89 -13.19 5.48 11.89
N ARG A 90 -12.67 4.69 10.95
CA ARG A 90 -13.18 3.35 10.63
C ARG A 90 -12.98 2.35 11.77
N ALA A 91 -11.90 2.51 12.53
CA ALA A 91 -11.61 1.73 13.74
C ALA A 91 -12.32 2.27 15.01
N ASN A 92 -13.09 3.35 14.89
CA ASN A 92 -13.73 4.05 16.02
C ASN A 92 -12.73 4.47 17.11
N LEU A 93 -11.54 4.92 16.70
CA LEU A 93 -10.47 5.42 17.56
C LEU A 93 -10.40 6.94 17.48
N SER A 94 -10.25 7.58 18.64
CA SER A 94 -9.99 9.02 18.76
C SER A 94 -8.58 9.33 19.30
N ASP A 95 -7.90 8.32 19.84
CA ASP A 95 -6.58 8.44 20.46
C ASP A 95 -5.53 7.77 19.57
N PRO A 96 -4.70 8.55 18.83
CA PRO A 96 -3.72 8.00 17.92
C PRO A 96 -2.59 7.23 18.64
N SER A 97 -2.40 7.46 19.94
CA SER A 97 -1.37 6.74 20.71
C SER A 97 -1.65 5.24 20.86
N LYS A 98 -2.88 4.81 20.56
CA LYS A 98 -3.30 3.41 20.55
C LYS A 98 -3.04 2.71 19.22
N CYS A 99 -2.60 3.43 18.19
CA CYS A 99 -2.38 2.87 16.86
C CYS A 99 -1.01 2.19 16.79
N TYR A 100 -1.02 0.91 16.39
CA TYR A 100 0.14 0.13 16.00
C TYR A 100 0.16 0.03 14.49
N PHE A 101 1.30 0.31 13.86
CA PHE A 101 1.42 0.38 12.42
C PHE A 101 2.74 -0.19 11.93
N ILE A 102 2.64 -1.02 10.91
CA ILE A 102 3.77 -1.59 10.21
C ILE A 102 3.56 -1.40 8.72
N ASP A 103 4.62 -1.01 8.03
CA ASP A 103 4.63 -0.76 6.59
C ASP A 103 6.05 -0.95 6.08
N ASP A 104 6.20 -1.42 4.85
CA ASP A 104 7.47 -1.55 4.14
C ASP A 104 7.95 -0.22 3.56
N ASN A 105 7.03 0.74 3.37
CA ASN A 105 7.36 2.05 2.84
C ASN A 105 7.59 3.06 3.99
N ARG A 106 8.83 3.52 4.13
CA ARG A 106 9.22 4.48 5.17
C ARG A 106 8.42 5.79 5.13
N GLY A 107 8.05 6.28 3.95
CA GLY A 107 7.22 7.50 3.84
C GLY A 107 5.84 7.33 4.49
N ASN A 108 5.29 6.11 4.45
CA ASN A 108 4.05 5.79 5.15
C ASN A 108 4.25 5.79 6.67
N ILE A 109 5.37 5.24 7.15
CA ILE A 109 5.74 5.28 8.57
C ILE A 109 5.83 6.73 9.08
N ASP A 110 6.53 7.59 8.35
CA ASP A 110 6.69 9.00 8.72
C ASP A 110 5.33 9.73 8.70
N GLY A 111 4.49 9.45 7.70
CA GLY A 111 3.11 9.95 7.63
C GLY A 111 2.28 9.56 8.84
N ALA A 112 2.34 8.30 9.28
CA ALA A 112 1.64 7.83 10.47
C ALA A 112 2.15 8.52 11.75
N ARG A 113 3.48 8.63 11.91
CA ARG A 113 4.11 9.31 13.05
C ARG A 113 3.71 10.79 13.12
N ALA A 114 3.62 11.47 11.96
CA ALA A 114 3.16 12.85 11.88
C ALA A 114 1.69 13.02 12.33
N GLN A 115 0.88 11.96 12.28
CA GLN A 115 -0.48 11.93 12.82
C GLN A 115 -0.56 11.48 14.29
N GLY A 116 0.59 11.30 14.95
CA GLY A 116 0.67 10.91 16.37
C GLY A 116 0.51 9.42 16.64
N TRP A 117 0.61 8.56 15.61
CA TRP A 117 0.57 7.11 15.80
C TRP A 117 1.83 6.66 16.55
N ALA A 118 1.66 6.18 17.78
CA ALA A 118 2.77 6.05 18.72
C ALA A 118 3.67 4.83 18.47
N LYS A 119 3.15 3.79 17.81
CA LYS A 119 3.81 2.49 17.68
C LYS A 119 3.99 2.13 16.21
N CYS A 120 4.97 2.76 15.56
CA CYS A 120 5.26 2.51 14.15
C CYS A 120 6.54 1.70 13.98
N VAL A 121 6.50 0.69 13.11
CA VAL A 121 7.62 -0.21 12.79
C VAL A 121 7.84 -0.22 11.29
N HIS A 122 9.08 -0.07 10.84
CA HIS A 122 9.42 -0.23 9.42
C HIS A 122 9.73 -1.70 9.11
N PHE A 123 9.00 -2.29 8.17
CA PHE A 123 9.31 -3.62 7.65
C PHE A 123 10.38 -3.52 6.56
N CYS A 124 11.61 -3.90 6.88
CA CYS A 124 12.72 -3.85 5.95
C CYS A 124 12.74 -5.12 5.09
N GLU A 125 12.40 -4.97 3.82
CA GLU A 125 12.43 -6.08 2.86
C GLU A 125 13.84 -6.40 2.33
N LYS A 126 14.88 -5.77 2.86
CA LYS A 126 16.26 -5.94 2.38
C LYS A 126 16.66 -7.42 2.41
N GLY A 127 17.01 -7.94 1.24
CA GLY A 127 17.41 -9.34 1.09
C GLY A 127 16.26 -10.33 0.88
N LEU A 128 15.01 -9.84 0.82
CA LEU A 128 13.88 -10.63 0.35
C LEU A 128 13.90 -10.70 -1.18
N GLU A 129 13.56 -11.87 -1.70
CA GLU A 129 13.34 -12.08 -3.13
C GLU A 129 11.93 -11.63 -3.49
N ALA A 130 11.81 -10.56 -4.29
CA ALA A 130 10.55 -10.17 -4.89
C ALA A 130 10.42 -10.71 -6.31
N MET A 131 9.19 -11.10 -6.64
CA MET A 131 8.78 -11.41 -7.99
C MET A 131 8.20 -10.17 -8.65
N GLU A 132 8.99 -9.49 -9.47
CA GLU A 132 8.55 -8.33 -10.25
C GLU A 132 8.58 -8.67 -11.75
N GLY A 133 7.42 -8.74 -12.39
CA GLY A 133 7.32 -9.06 -13.83
C GLY A 133 7.79 -10.48 -14.19
N GLY A 134 7.63 -11.45 -13.29
CA GLY A 134 8.05 -12.85 -13.51
C GLY A 134 9.57 -13.07 -13.41
N ARG A 135 10.32 -12.09 -12.91
CA ARG A 135 11.76 -12.21 -12.63
C ARG A 135 12.03 -12.00 -11.14
N THR A 136 12.88 -12.85 -10.57
CA THR A 136 13.38 -12.67 -9.21
C THR A 136 14.30 -11.46 -9.15
N LYS A 137 13.99 -10.50 -8.28
CA LYS A 137 14.88 -9.39 -7.94
C LYS A 137 15.11 -9.38 -6.43
N GLN A 138 16.33 -9.04 -6.04
CA GLN A 138 16.65 -8.68 -4.67
C GLN A 138 16.11 -7.27 -4.42
N ILE A 139 15.32 -7.09 -3.36
CA ILE A 139 14.84 -5.77 -2.98
C ILE A 139 15.99 -5.02 -2.31
N ASP A 140 16.40 -3.89 -2.91
CA ASP A 140 17.27 -2.91 -2.26
C ASP A 140 16.45 -1.98 -1.37
N ASN A 141 17.13 -1.32 -0.44
CA ASN A 141 16.50 -0.40 0.52
C ASN A 141 16.91 1.04 0.22
N GLU A 142 17.10 1.38 -1.08
CA GLU A 142 17.55 2.70 -1.49
C GLU A 142 16.47 3.75 -1.20
N ARG A 143 16.79 4.70 -0.30
CA ARG A 143 15.86 5.76 0.10
C ARG A 143 15.83 6.90 -0.90
N ALA A 144 14.70 7.60 -0.94
CA ALA A 144 14.61 8.87 -1.65
C ALA A 144 15.67 9.85 -1.11
N PRO A 145 16.34 10.64 -1.97
CA PRO A 145 17.34 11.61 -1.54
C PRO A 145 16.75 12.60 -0.53
N GLY A 146 17.32 12.65 0.68
CA GLY A 146 16.91 13.56 1.75
C GLY A 146 15.91 12.98 2.77
N ALA A 147 15.59 11.69 2.71
CA ALA A 147 14.86 11.03 3.79
C ALA A 147 15.73 10.96 5.07
N GLU A 148 15.15 11.31 6.22
CA GLU A 148 15.81 11.15 7.53
C GLU A 148 16.14 9.67 7.78
N ASP A 149 17.19 9.41 8.57
CA ASP A 149 17.58 8.04 8.92
C ASP A 149 16.48 7.30 9.70
N ASP A 150 16.62 5.99 9.99
CA ASP A 150 15.69 5.24 10.87
C ASP A 150 15.70 5.73 12.33
N ASP A 151 16.13 6.97 12.57
CA ASP A 151 16.26 7.57 13.88
C ASP A 151 14.91 7.52 14.63
N GLY A 152 14.86 6.60 15.59
CA GLY A 152 13.73 6.38 16.49
C GLY A 152 12.57 5.54 15.94
N VAL A 153 12.73 4.82 14.82
CA VAL A 153 11.77 3.81 14.36
C VAL A 153 12.38 2.42 14.51
N ASP A 154 11.66 1.50 15.15
CA ASP A 154 12.05 0.09 15.17
C ASP A 154 11.96 -0.51 13.76
N VAL A 155 13.00 -1.22 13.34
CA VAL A 155 13.07 -1.87 12.03
C VAL A 155 13.07 -3.38 12.24
N VAL A 156 12.22 -4.09 11.49
CA VAL A 156 12.14 -5.55 11.50
C VAL A 156 12.32 -6.12 10.10
N THR A 157 12.86 -7.33 10.00
CA THR A 157 12.99 -8.05 8.72
C THR A 157 12.05 -9.24 8.58
N THR A 158 11.43 -9.64 9.70
CA THR A 158 10.43 -10.71 9.78
C THR A 158 9.26 -10.25 10.65
N LEU A 159 8.06 -10.81 10.41
CA LEU A 159 6.88 -10.46 11.22
C LEU A 159 6.97 -11.04 12.64
N GLU A 160 7.75 -12.10 12.84
CA GLU A 160 8.01 -12.72 14.14
C GLU A 160 8.72 -11.76 15.11
N GLU A 161 9.59 -10.88 14.61
CA GLU A 161 10.28 -9.86 15.40
C GLU A 161 9.29 -8.88 16.07
N LEU A 162 8.07 -8.73 15.55
CA LEU A 162 7.03 -7.92 16.20
C LEU A 162 6.66 -8.42 17.60
N ARG A 163 6.84 -9.71 17.89
CA ARG A 163 6.64 -10.26 19.23
C ARG A 163 7.65 -9.71 20.24
N VAL A 164 8.81 -9.27 19.76
CA VAL A 164 9.88 -8.68 20.57
C VAL A 164 9.75 -7.17 20.66
N VAL A 165 9.28 -6.51 19.59
CA VAL A 165 9.10 -5.05 19.53
C VAL A 165 7.80 -4.62 20.21
N TRP A 166 6.71 -5.36 20.05
CA TRP A 166 5.38 -5.08 20.62
C TRP A 166 4.98 -6.10 21.70
N ARG A 167 5.89 -6.38 22.65
CA ARG A 167 5.69 -7.38 23.72
C ARG A 167 4.40 -7.15 24.52
N GLU A 168 3.95 -5.91 24.61
CA GLU A 168 2.75 -5.53 25.34
C GLU A 168 1.44 -6.08 24.75
N ILE A 169 1.41 -6.39 23.44
CA ILE A 169 0.22 -6.95 22.78
C ILE A 169 0.35 -8.43 22.45
N PHE A 170 1.57 -8.97 22.36
CA PHE A 170 1.81 -10.39 22.19
C PHE A 170 1.97 -11.08 23.55
N LYS A 171 0.87 -11.66 24.06
CA LYS A 171 0.89 -12.47 25.28
C LYS A 171 1.42 -13.88 24.97
N GLU A 172 2.20 -14.44 25.89
CA GLU A 172 2.64 -15.84 25.90
C GLU A 172 1.49 -16.81 26.13
#